data_AF-A0A536QDP8-F1
#
_entry.id   AF-A0A536QDP8-F1
#
_cell.length_a   1.000
_cell.length_b   1.000
_cell.length_c   1.000
_cell.angle_alpha   90.00
_cell.angle_beta   90.00
_cell.angle_gamma   90.00
#
_symmetry.space_group_name_H-M   'P 1'
#
loop_
_entity.id
_entity.type
_entity.pdbx_description
1 polymer ?
#
loop_
_entity_poly.entity_id
_entity_poly.type
_entity_poly.pdbx_seq_one_letter_code
_entity_poly.pdbx_strand_id
1 'polypeptide(L)'
;MSGTRPLTIFLATAATVVAVLALLLIPVSIALGRYVNVLGEFLVLVACVGYVARVMRADRRRRREAEELLPPERRPKRRIPRRPITFQLRETLFAFLVWFALVAAFNAFIVGLGPVPNVGIAIFAAFMLATLTVTGRHMMFRLTAEEETPPER
;
A
#
# COMPACT_ATOMS: atom_id res chain seq x y z
N MET A 1 -22.82 2.64 20.81
CA MET A 1 -22.14 1.84 19.77
C MET A 1 -20.75 2.42 19.40
N SER A 2 -19.83 2.69 20.34
CA SER A 2 -18.62 3.50 20.05
C SER A 2 -17.25 2.79 20.16
N GLY A 3 -17.16 1.56 20.68
CA GLY A 3 -15.85 0.87 20.87
C GLY A 3 -15.34 0.04 19.69
N THR A 4 -16.23 -0.43 18.81
CA THR A 4 -15.87 -1.37 17.73
C THR A 4 -15.14 -0.71 16.56
N ARG A 5 -15.48 0.54 16.23
CA ARG A 5 -14.88 1.28 15.12
C ARG A 5 -13.39 1.61 15.33
N PRO A 6 -12.96 2.20 16.48
CA PRO A 6 -11.53 2.45 16.71
C PRO A 6 -10.73 1.15 16.80
N LEU A 7 -11.29 0.10 17.41
CA LEU A 7 -10.68 -1.23 17.45
C LEU A 7 -10.46 -1.80 16.04
N THR A 8 -11.45 -1.68 15.15
CA THR A 8 -11.36 -2.18 13.77
C THR A 8 -10.28 -1.43 12.98
N ILE A 9 -10.19 -0.11 13.17
CA ILE A 9 -9.14 0.72 12.56
C ILE A 9 -7.77 0.28 13.08
N PHE A 10 -7.60 0.14 14.40
CA PHE A 10 -6.36 -0.30 15.01
C PHE A 10 -5.93 -1.69 14.50
N LEU A 11 -6.83 -2.67 14.48
CA LEU A 11 -6.58 -4.01 13.95
C LEU A 11 -6.23 -3.99 12.47
N ALA A 12 -6.90 -3.16 11.66
CA ALA A 12 -6.60 -3.03 10.24
C ALA A 12 -5.21 -2.40 10.02
N THR A 13 -4.84 -1.40 10.81
CA THR A 13 -3.50 -0.79 10.79
C THR A 13 -2.45 -1.82 11.18
N ALA A 14 -2.64 -2.53 12.30
CA ALA A 14 -1.73 -3.57 12.77
C ALA A 14 -1.58 -4.69 11.71
N ALA A 15 -2.68 -5.16 11.14
CA ALA A 15 -2.65 -6.15 10.06
C ALA A 15 -1.89 -5.64 8.82
N THR A 16 -2.01 -4.35 8.50
CA THR A 16 -1.27 -3.76 7.38
C THR A 16 0.23 -3.71 7.67
N VAL A 17 0.63 -3.31 8.89
CA VAL A 17 2.05 -3.31 9.32
C VAL A 17 2.62 -4.73 9.28
N VAL A 18 1.89 -5.71 9.81
CA VAL A 18 2.30 -7.13 9.79
C VAL A 18 2.38 -7.66 8.37
N ALA A 19 1.45 -7.29 7.49
CA ALA A 19 1.51 -7.67 6.07
C ALA A 19 2.77 -7.11 5.39
N VAL A 20 3.09 -5.84 5.62
CA VAL A 20 4.30 -5.22 5.06
C VAL A 20 5.54 -5.91 5.61
N LEU A 21 5.59 -6.17 6.91
CA LEU A 21 6.71 -6.88 7.52
C LEU A 21 6.88 -8.29 6.94
N ALA A 22 5.80 -9.07 6.82
CA ALA A 22 5.83 -10.40 6.24
C ALA A 22 6.30 -10.36 4.76
N LEU A 23 5.81 -9.39 3.98
CA LEU A 23 6.24 -9.19 2.60
C LEU A 23 7.76 -8.91 2.50
N LEU A 24 8.31 -8.16 3.45
CA LEU A 24 9.74 -7.81 3.49
C LEU A 24 10.63 -8.94 4.04
N LEU A 25 10.07 -9.83 4.85
CA LEU A 25 10.81 -10.97 5.40
C LEU A 25 10.90 -12.14 4.40
N ILE A 26 9.92 -12.33 3.51
CA ILE A 26 9.94 -13.39 2.49
C ILE A 26 11.25 -13.42 1.69
N PRO A 27 11.73 -12.31 1.11
CA PRO A 27 12.99 -12.30 0.37
C PRO A 27 14.21 -12.63 1.26
N VAL A 28 14.20 -12.22 2.53
CA VAL A 28 15.26 -12.52 3.50
C VAL A 28 15.29 -14.00 3.85
N SER A 29 14.12 -14.58 4.13
CA SER A 29 13.97 -16.01 4.43
C SER A 29 14.33 -16.90 3.23
N ILE A 30 14.02 -16.47 2.00
CA ILE A 30 14.50 -17.12 0.76
C ILE A 30 16.03 -17.04 0.67
N ALA A 31 16.62 -15.85 0.91
CA ALA A 31 18.05 -15.67 0.82
C ALA A 31 18.84 -16.51 1.84
N LEU A 32 18.27 -16.74 3.02
CA LEU A 32 18.83 -17.59 4.08
C LEU A 32 18.52 -19.09 3.91
N GLY A 33 17.81 -19.49 2.85
CA GLY A 33 17.42 -20.88 2.60
C GLY A 33 16.37 -21.44 3.58
N ARG A 34 15.68 -20.58 4.32
CA ARG A 34 14.70 -20.96 5.36
C ARG A 34 13.28 -21.06 4.79
N TYR A 35 13.06 -22.03 3.90
CA TYR A 35 11.78 -22.16 3.17
C TYR A 35 10.55 -22.38 4.06
N VAL A 36 10.72 -22.98 5.25
CA VAL A 36 9.63 -23.10 6.23
C VAL A 36 9.16 -21.73 6.72
N ASN A 37 10.09 -20.79 6.93
CA ASN A 37 9.75 -19.42 7.31
C ASN A 37 9.02 -18.69 6.18
N VAL A 38 9.45 -18.89 4.94
CA VAL A 38 8.80 -18.33 3.75
C VAL A 38 7.32 -18.73 3.68
N LEU A 39 7.03 -20.01 3.93
CA LEU A 39 5.64 -20.49 3.95
C LEU A 39 4.83 -19.82 5.08
N GLY A 40 5.40 -19.73 6.28
CA GLY A 40 4.77 -19.05 7.41
C GLY A 40 4.49 -17.57 7.13
N GLU A 41 5.49 -16.84 6.62
CA GLU A 41 5.38 -15.43 6.25
C GLU A 41 4.34 -15.21 5.15
N PHE A 42 4.31 -16.10 4.14
CA PHE A 42 3.31 -16.04 3.08
C PHE A 42 1.88 -16.26 3.61
N LEU A 43 1.68 -17.22 4.50
CA LEU A 43 0.36 -17.45 5.12
C LEU A 43 -0.09 -16.26 5.96
N VAL A 44 0.82 -15.67 6.74
CA VAL A 44 0.57 -14.45 7.52
C VAL A 44 0.19 -13.29 6.59
N LEU A 45 0.93 -13.10 5.50
CA LEU A 45 0.65 -12.08 4.50
C LEU A 45 -0.76 -12.25 3.92
N VAL A 46 -1.12 -13.46 3.48
CA VAL A 46 -2.44 -13.76 2.92
C VAL A 46 -3.55 -13.50 3.95
N ALA A 47 -3.35 -13.90 5.21
CA ALA A 47 -4.31 -13.67 6.29
C ALA A 47 -4.54 -12.17 6.54
N CYS A 48 -3.45 -11.38 6.63
CA CYS A 48 -3.53 -9.95 6.84
C CYS A 48 -4.20 -9.22 5.67
N VAL A 49 -3.81 -9.53 4.43
CA VAL A 49 -4.42 -8.95 3.22
C VAL A 49 -5.90 -9.32 3.13
N GLY A 50 -6.24 -10.58 3.40
CA GLY A 50 -7.62 -11.06 3.44
C GLY A 50 -8.47 -10.32 4.48
N TYR A 51 -7.93 -10.12 5.68
CA TYR A 51 -8.59 -9.37 6.73
C TYR A 51 -8.84 -7.91 6.33
N VAL A 52 -7.82 -7.20 5.85
CA VAL A 52 -7.95 -5.80 5.41
C VAL A 52 -8.94 -5.67 4.25
N ALA A 53 -8.88 -6.56 3.26
CA ALA A 53 -9.81 -6.59 2.14
C ALA A 53 -11.26 -6.79 2.61
N ARG A 54 -11.48 -7.68 3.59
CA ARG A 54 -12.79 -7.90 4.21
C ARG A 54 -13.30 -6.63 4.91
N VAL A 55 -12.45 -5.98 5.72
CA VAL A 55 -12.79 -4.72 6.41
C VAL A 55 -13.16 -3.62 5.40
N MET A 56 -12.39 -3.47 4.32
CA MET A 56 -12.68 -2.50 3.27
C MET A 56 -13.99 -2.80 2.53
N ARG A 57 -14.28 -4.07 2.23
CA ARG A 57 -15.55 -4.48 1.61
C ARG A 57 -16.73 -4.17 2.52
N ALA A 58 -16.58 -4.42 3.83
CA ALA A 58 -17.61 -4.12 4.82
C ALA A 58 -17.85 -2.60 4.95
N ASP A 59 -16.79 -1.78 4.98
CA ASP A 59 -16.91 -0.32 5.02
C ASP A 59 -17.58 0.22 3.75
N ARG A 60 -17.18 -0.28 2.57
CA ARG A 60 -17.82 0.10 1.29
C ARG A 60 -19.31 -0.25 1.26
N ARG A 61 -19.69 -1.41 1.78
CA ARG A 61 -21.09 -1.84 1.84
C ARG A 61 -21.91 -0.94 2.76
N ARG A 62 -21.40 -0.67 3.96
CA ARG A 62 -22.07 0.23 4.94
C ARG A 62 -22.24 1.65 4.40
N ARG A 63 -21.25 2.16 3.64
CA ARG A 63 -21.37 3.48 2.98
C ARG A 63 -22.46 3.50 1.92
N ARG A 64 -22.63 2.42 1.15
CA ARG A 64 -23.72 2.31 0.15
C ARG A 64 -25.10 2.29 0.81
N GLU A 65 -25.25 1.49 1.86
CA GLU A 65 -26.50 1.40 2.63
C GLU A 65 -26.85 2.75 3.30
N ALA A 66 -25.85 3.47 3.82
CA ALA A 66 -26.04 4.80 4.38
C ALA A 66 -26.36 5.87 3.32
N GLU A 67 -25.83 5.74 2.09
CA GLU A 67 -26.13 6.61 0.96
C GLU A 67 -27.57 6.39 0.42
N GLU A 68 -28.08 5.16 0.46
CA GLU A 68 -29.45 4.81 0.03
C GLU A 68 -30.52 5.36 0.97
N LEU A 69 -30.20 5.47 2.26
CA LEU A 69 -31.09 6.00 3.31
C LEU A 69 -31.21 7.54 3.30
N LEU A 70 -30.40 8.26 2.51
CA LEU A 70 -30.49 9.71 2.42
C LEU A 70 -31.70 10.17 1.59
N PRO A 71 -32.43 11.22 2.02
CA PRO A 71 -33.49 11.85 1.23
C PRO A 71 -32.99 12.26 -0.16
N PRO A 72 -33.82 12.16 -1.22
CA PRO A 72 -33.39 12.37 -2.61
C PRO A 72 -32.74 13.74 -2.87
N GLU A 73 -33.08 14.77 -2.08
CA GLU A 73 -32.50 16.13 -2.16
C GLU A 73 -31.09 16.23 -1.55
N ARG A 74 -30.74 15.35 -0.60
CA ARG A 74 -29.41 15.25 0.02
C ARG A 74 -28.54 14.16 -0.62
N ARG A 75 -29.08 13.37 -1.55
CA ARG A 75 -28.27 12.44 -2.35
C ARG A 75 -27.33 13.26 -3.25
N PRO A 76 -26.03 12.92 -3.31
CA PRO A 76 -25.10 13.65 -4.16
C PRO A 76 -25.58 13.62 -5.63
N LYS A 77 -25.95 14.80 -6.16
CA LYS A 77 -26.71 15.04 -7.40
C LYS A 77 -26.05 14.49 -8.68
N ARG A 78 -24.77 14.14 -8.60
CA ARG A 78 -23.99 13.48 -9.64
C ARG A 78 -22.71 13.02 -8.94
N ARG A 79 -22.39 11.72 -8.95
CA ARG A 79 -20.98 11.32 -8.82
C ARG A 79 -20.29 11.84 -10.08
N ILE A 80 -19.86 13.10 -10.09
CA ILE A 80 -18.67 13.42 -10.86
C ILE A 80 -17.64 12.48 -10.24
N PRO A 81 -17.09 11.51 -10.97
CA PRO A 81 -15.98 10.76 -10.45
C PRO A 81 -14.95 11.86 -10.17
N ARG A 82 -14.70 12.21 -8.89
CA ARG A 82 -13.39 12.73 -8.51
C ARG A 82 -12.46 11.73 -9.17
N ARG A 83 -11.74 12.15 -10.23
CA ARG A 83 -10.90 11.27 -11.06
C ARG A 83 -10.36 10.24 -10.10
N PRO A 84 -10.72 8.96 -10.26
CA PRO A 84 -10.45 8.00 -9.22
C PRO A 84 -8.97 8.20 -8.91
N ILE A 85 -8.66 8.54 -7.66
CA ILE A 85 -7.34 8.28 -7.10
C ILE A 85 -7.33 6.75 -7.08
N THR A 86 -7.25 6.16 -8.28
CA THR A 86 -6.90 4.78 -8.46
C THR A 86 -5.60 4.74 -7.71
N PHE A 87 -5.58 3.97 -6.64
CA PHE A 87 -4.32 3.49 -6.10
C PHE A 87 -3.56 3.05 -7.34
N GLN A 88 -2.54 3.79 -7.73
CA GLN A 88 -1.99 3.74 -9.08
C GLN A 88 -1.15 2.48 -9.15
N LEU A 89 -1.79 1.33 -9.08
CA LEU A 89 -1.18 0.04 -8.87
C LEU A 89 -0.18 -0.22 -10.01
N ARG A 90 -0.50 0.28 -11.21
CA ARG A 90 0.39 0.34 -12.36
C ARG A 90 1.62 1.23 -12.13
N GLU A 91 1.46 2.44 -11.60
CA GLU A 91 2.58 3.36 -11.35
C GLU A 91 3.42 2.93 -10.15
N THR A 92 2.81 2.42 -9.08
CA THR A 92 3.51 1.84 -7.93
C THR A 92 4.30 0.60 -8.35
N LEU A 93 3.70 -0.28 -9.16
CA LEU A 93 4.39 -1.45 -9.69
C LEU A 93 5.52 -1.03 -10.65
N PHE A 94 5.30 -0.02 -11.48
CA PHE A 94 6.34 0.52 -12.36
C PHE A 94 7.50 1.10 -11.57
N ALA A 95 7.22 1.95 -10.58
CA ALA A 95 8.23 2.51 -9.68
C ALA A 95 9.01 1.41 -8.93
N PHE A 96 8.30 0.38 -8.45
CA PHE A 96 8.91 -0.78 -7.83
C PHE A 96 9.86 -1.51 -8.78
N LEU A 97 9.43 -1.80 -10.01
CA LEU A 97 10.27 -2.50 -11.00
C LEU A 97 11.52 -1.69 -11.37
N VAL A 98 11.38 -0.37 -11.52
CA VAL A 98 12.50 0.53 -11.82
C VAL A 98 13.50 0.50 -10.66
N TRP A 99 13.04 0.69 -9.42
CA TRP A 99 13.92 0.65 -8.26
C TRP A 99 14.55 -0.73 -8.04
N PHE A 100 13.80 -1.81 -8.28
CA PHE A 100 14.32 -3.17 -8.22
C PHE A 100 15.45 -3.38 -9.20
N ALA A 101 15.26 -3.00 -10.47
CA ALA A 101 16.29 -3.12 -11.50
C ALA A 101 17.54 -2.29 -11.14
N LEU A 102 17.35 -1.06 -10.67
CA LEU A 102 18.45 -0.18 -10.28
C LEU A 102 19.24 -0.73 -9.08
N VAL A 103 18.55 -1.16 -8.03
CA VAL A 103 19.22 -1.71 -6.83
C VAL A 103 19.87 -3.05 -7.14
N ALA A 104 19.20 -3.92 -7.90
CA ALA A 104 19.77 -5.21 -8.29
C ALA A 104 21.04 -5.04 -9.13
N ALA A 105 21.03 -4.10 -10.08
CA ALA A 105 22.20 -3.75 -10.87
C ALA A 105 23.31 -3.15 -10.00
N PHE A 106 22.99 -2.18 -9.13
CA PHE A 106 23.95 -1.57 -8.22
C PHE A 106 24.63 -2.60 -7.31
N ASN A 107 23.84 -3.48 -6.70
CA ASN A 107 24.36 -4.53 -5.83
C ASN A 107 25.22 -5.56 -6.59
N ALA A 108 24.86 -5.88 -7.83
CA ALA A 108 25.62 -6.82 -8.65
C ALA A 108 26.96 -6.23 -9.13
N PHE A 109 26.95 -4.98 -9.61
CA PHE A 109 28.10 -4.36 -10.27
C PHE A 109 29.00 -3.56 -9.34
N ILE A 110 28.46 -2.95 -8.29
CA ILE A 110 29.22 -2.07 -7.38
C ILE A 110 29.51 -2.78 -6.06
N VAL A 111 28.50 -3.41 -5.46
CA VAL A 111 28.67 -4.07 -4.14
C VAL A 111 29.27 -5.49 -4.28
N GLY A 112 29.14 -6.11 -5.45
CA GLY A 112 29.63 -7.47 -5.69
C GLY A 112 28.84 -8.55 -4.95
N LEU A 113 27.56 -8.30 -4.64
CA LEU A 113 26.70 -9.26 -3.94
C LEU A 113 26.36 -10.44 -4.86
N GLY A 114 26.43 -11.65 -4.31
CA GLY A 114 25.93 -12.86 -4.97
C GLY A 114 24.44 -12.76 -5.34
N PRO A 115 23.98 -13.54 -6.33
CA PRO A 115 22.63 -13.40 -6.90
C PRO A 115 21.50 -13.56 -5.88
N VAL A 116 21.66 -14.49 -4.93
CA VAL A 116 20.65 -14.80 -3.91
C VAL A 116 20.46 -13.65 -2.90
N PRO A 117 21.49 -13.17 -2.17
CA PRO A 117 21.34 -12.04 -1.27
C PRO A 117 20.96 -10.74 -2.00
N ASN A 118 21.41 -10.56 -3.25
CA ASN A 118 21.06 -9.40 -4.06
C ASN A 118 19.54 -9.31 -4.30
N VAL A 119 18.89 -10.39 -4.72
CA VAL A 119 17.43 -10.40 -4.96
C VAL A 119 16.68 -10.02 -3.67
N GLY A 120 17.09 -10.55 -2.52
CA GLY A 120 16.48 -10.23 -1.23
C GLY A 120 16.53 -8.75 -0.91
N ILE A 121 17.73 -8.17 -0.97
CA ILE A 121 17.99 -6.76 -0.67
C ILE A 121 17.31 -5.85 -1.70
N ALA A 122 17.36 -6.21 -2.97
CA ALA A 122 16.76 -5.42 -4.05
C ALA A 122 15.23 -5.34 -3.92
N ILE A 123 14.55 -6.43 -3.55
CA ILE A 123 13.09 -6.40 -3.30
C ILE A 123 12.77 -5.46 -2.13
N PHE A 124 13.51 -5.58 -1.02
CA PHE A 124 13.31 -4.74 0.15
C PHE A 124 13.50 -3.25 -0.17
N ALA A 125 14.65 -2.91 -0.76
CA ALA A 125 14.99 -1.53 -1.09
C ALA A 125 14.02 -0.93 -2.12
N ALA A 126 13.65 -1.71 -3.15
CA ALA A 126 12.69 -1.29 -4.16
C ALA A 126 11.31 -0.99 -3.58
N PHE A 127 10.84 -1.81 -2.63
CA PHE A 127 9.58 -1.57 -1.94
C PHE A 127 9.60 -0.25 -1.16
N MET A 128 10.65 -0.01 -0.37
CA MET A 128 10.81 1.22 0.40
C MET A 128 10.88 2.45 -0.49
N LEU A 129 11.71 2.40 -1.54
CA LEU A 129 11.90 3.50 -2.49
C LEU A 129 10.65 3.78 -3.32
N ALA A 130 9.95 2.74 -3.79
CA ALA A 130 8.68 2.92 -4.50
C ALA A 130 7.61 3.55 -3.60
N THR A 131 7.53 3.13 -2.34
CA THR A 131 6.59 3.69 -1.37
C THR A 131 6.89 5.16 -1.10
N LEU A 132 8.16 5.52 -0.88
CA LEU A 132 8.61 6.91 -0.73
C LEU A 132 8.32 7.75 -1.98
N THR A 133 8.58 7.21 -3.17
CA THR A 133 8.34 7.88 -4.46
C THR A 133 6.85 8.21 -4.63
N VAL A 134 5.97 7.25 -4.40
CA VAL A 134 4.52 7.41 -4.57
C VAL A 134 3.96 8.36 -3.51
N THR A 135 4.39 8.21 -2.25
CA THR A 135 3.92 9.05 -1.14
C THR A 135 4.40 10.49 -1.29
N GLY A 136 5.68 10.69 -1.65
CA GLY A 136 6.25 12.00 -1.91
C GLY A 136 5.56 12.72 -3.07
N ARG A 137 5.26 12.00 -4.16
CA ARG A 137 4.48 12.55 -5.28
C ARG A 137 3.09 13.02 -4.85
N HIS A 138 2.39 12.24 -4.02
CA HIS A 138 1.07 12.62 -3.50
C HIS A 138 1.11 13.84 -2.58
N MET A 139 2.17 13.98 -1.77
CA MET A 139 2.38 15.16 -0.93
C MET A 139 2.65 16.40 -1.79
N MET A 140 3.51 16.28 -2.82
CA MET A 140 3.82 17.37 -3.74
C MET A 140 2.56 17.87 -4.47
N PHE A 141 1.74 16.95 -4.99
CA PHE A 141 0.48 17.32 -5.65
C PHE A 141 -0.51 18.04 -4.73
N ARG A 142 -0.51 17.75 -3.42
CA ARG A 142 -1.36 18.47 -2.47
C ARG A 142 -0.85 19.88 -2.20
N LEU A 143 0.46 20.04 -2.02
CA LEU A 143 1.07 21.35 -1.81
C LEU A 143 0.82 22.28 -3.00
N THR A 144 1.02 21.78 -4.23
CA THR A 144 0.75 22.58 -5.44
C THR A 144 -0.73 22.89 -5.65
N ALA A 145 -1.62 22.00 -5.23
CA ALA A 145 -3.06 22.22 -5.35
C ALA A 145 -3.61 23.19 -4.29
N GLU A 146 -2.97 23.28 -3.12
CA GLU A 146 -3.27 24.26 -2.08
C GLU A 146 -2.80 25.67 -2.49
N GLU A 147 -1.69 25.79 -3.24
CA GLU A 147 -1.16 27.05 -3.79
C GLU A 147 -2.02 27.65 -4.92
N GLU A 148 -2.74 26.83 -5.70
CA GLU A 148 -3.62 27.31 -6.79
C GLU A 148 -4.98 27.87 -6.31
N THR A 149 -5.32 27.68 -5.04
CA THR A 149 -6.54 28.28 -4.46
C THR A 149 -6.31 29.77 -4.22
N PRO A 150 -7.02 30.71 -4.90
CA PRO A 150 -6.86 32.12 -4.63
C PRO A 150 -7.21 32.41 -3.16
N PRO A 151 -6.50 33.31 -2.46
CA PRO A 151 -6.95 33.74 -1.15
C PRO A 151 -8.35 34.33 -1.31
N GLU A 152 -9.33 33.76 -0.59
CA GLU A 152 -10.67 34.33 -0.50
C GLU A 152 -10.53 35.80 -0.13
N ARG A 153 -10.83 36.67 -1.10
CA ARG A 153 -11.01 38.11 -0.93
C ARG A 153 -12.43 38.44 -1.37
#